data_AF-A0A2N0NSA3-F1
#
_entry.id   AF-A0A2N0NSA3-F1
#
_cell.length_a   1.000
_cell.length_b   1.000
_cell.length_c   1.000
_cell.angle_alpha   90.00
_cell.angle_beta   90.00
_cell.angle_gamma   90.00
#
_symmetry.space_group_name_H-M   'P 1'
#
loop_
_entity.id
_entity.type
_entity.pdbx_description
1 polymer ?
#
loop_
_entity_poly.entity_id
_entity_poly.type
_entity_poly.pdbx_seq_one_letter_code
_entity_poly.pdbx_strand_id
1 'polypeptide(L)'
;MTFFSNLSKNFIKLLEDNEYYDITIEVGKDPNVKILRAHMNILFHRSPYLRRTLASNKKNKDNVLAHIKLSKISPEIFQIILKYMYGGILSLNGQDTLEILKILLAADELFLQELVDYLQKYLVENKTEWMEQHFELIHRTSFQSNSLLEIQQFCTDFMSFIDTNIVNLEIASTISKWIDKTIINNSKSDHLRELYLPYKFQLILRGSRDGCTPKKFHELCDNISHTVTFIKVKETDEILGEYNPLIWKSYGGGWGKTEDSFIFSFKEKDIKSAIISNIKDTKYALNYGATRGPYFGVDIIIRATSESANYNKICCKKKYYQKKIRDTEDSFLIEDYEVHKITKG
;
A
#
# COMPACT_ATOMS: atom_id res chain seq x y z
N MET A 1 33.02 -26.44 24.19
CA MET A 1 32.99 -25.04 24.66
C MET A 1 33.28 -24.16 23.45
N THR A 2 32.46 -23.13 23.19
CA THR A 2 32.64 -22.22 22.04
C THR A 2 32.92 -20.81 22.54
N PHE A 3 33.92 -20.13 21.96
CA PHE A 3 34.43 -18.83 22.42
C PHE A 3 34.12 -17.68 21.44
N PHE A 4 32.96 -17.72 20.78
CA PHE A 4 32.62 -16.81 19.69
C PHE A 4 32.51 -15.34 20.12
N SER A 5 32.10 -15.04 21.35
CA SER A 5 31.97 -13.65 21.83
C SER A 5 33.30 -12.90 21.85
N ASN A 6 34.37 -13.53 22.36
CA ASN A 6 35.69 -12.89 22.38
C ASN A 6 36.28 -12.78 20.98
N LEU A 7 36.10 -13.81 20.15
CA LEU A 7 36.53 -13.77 18.74
C LEU A 7 35.84 -12.63 17.97
N SER A 8 34.53 -12.48 18.14
CA SER A 8 33.73 -11.38 17.58
C SER A 8 34.27 -10.00 18.00
N LYS A 9 34.51 -9.81 19.30
CA LYS A 9 35.11 -8.56 19.82
C LYS A 9 36.50 -8.29 19.25
N ASN A 10 37.32 -9.33 19.05
CA ASN A 10 38.64 -9.17 18.45
C ASN A 10 38.55 -8.70 17.00
N PHE A 11 37.60 -9.21 16.21
CA PHE A 11 37.38 -8.72 14.85
C PHE A 11 36.81 -7.30 14.82
N ILE A 12 35.91 -6.93 15.73
CA ILE A 12 35.45 -5.53 15.83
C ILE A 12 36.64 -4.60 16.14
N LYS A 13 37.52 -4.99 17.07
CA LYS A 13 38.72 -4.21 17.38
C LYS A 13 39.63 -4.06 16.15
N LEU A 14 39.81 -5.13 15.37
CA LEU A 14 40.55 -5.09 14.10
C LEU A 14 39.96 -4.06 13.11
N LEU A 15 38.63 -3.90 13.07
CA LEU A 15 37.99 -2.86 12.26
C LEU A 15 38.26 -1.44 12.80
N GLU A 16 38.29 -1.26 14.11
CA GLU A 16 38.42 0.05 14.77
C GLU A 16 39.86 0.59 14.76
N ASP A 17 40.84 -0.29 14.92
CA ASP A 17 42.26 0.08 14.99
C ASP A 17 42.78 0.67 13.65
N ASN A 18 42.07 0.46 12.53
CA ASN A 18 42.42 0.96 11.18
C ASN A 18 43.82 0.55 10.71
N GLU A 19 44.38 -0.52 11.26
CA GLU A 19 45.66 -1.11 10.87
C GLU A 19 45.45 -2.25 9.86
N TYR A 20 46.49 -2.58 9.08
CA TYR A 20 46.52 -3.72 8.14
C TYR A 20 45.37 -3.82 7.12
N TYR A 21 44.63 -2.73 6.90
CA TYR A 21 43.60 -2.67 5.87
C TYR A 21 44.23 -2.81 4.47
N ASP A 22 43.57 -3.60 3.63
CA ASP A 22 43.97 -3.88 2.25
C ASP A 22 42.91 -3.39 1.24
N ILE A 23 41.84 -2.75 1.73
CA ILE A 23 40.78 -2.15 0.92
C ILE A 23 40.24 -0.83 1.51
N THR A 24 39.89 0.09 0.61
CA THR A 24 39.03 1.25 0.90
C THR A 24 37.67 1.11 0.24
N ILE A 25 36.63 1.59 0.92
CA ILE A 25 35.24 1.56 0.46
C ILE A 25 34.70 2.98 0.49
N GLU A 26 34.43 3.54 -0.67
CA GLU A 26 33.70 4.81 -0.81
C GLU A 26 32.20 4.53 -0.69
N VAL A 27 31.55 5.08 0.33
CA VAL A 27 30.13 4.85 0.62
C VAL A 27 29.37 6.16 0.54
N GLY A 28 28.16 6.12 0.00
CA GLY A 28 27.26 7.27 -0.09
C GLY A 28 27.30 7.97 -1.44
N LYS A 29 26.58 9.08 -1.52
CA LYS A 29 26.45 9.91 -2.71
C LYS A 29 26.72 11.37 -2.32
N ASP A 30 27.34 12.12 -3.22
CA ASP A 30 27.64 13.54 -3.03
C ASP A 30 26.41 14.33 -2.54
N PRO A 31 26.54 15.18 -1.51
CA PRO A 31 27.79 15.57 -0.81
C PRO A 31 28.18 14.64 0.37
N ASN A 32 27.36 13.62 0.69
CA ASN A 32 27.51 12.78 1.87
C ASN A 32 28.28 11.48 1.57
N VAL A 33 29.56 11.62 1.22
CA VAL A 33 30.46 10.50 0.93
C VAL A 33 31.45 10.30 2.07
N LYS A 34 31.68 9.04 2.48
CA LYS A 34 32.78 8.67 3.40
C LYS A 34 33.61 7.54 2.82
N ILE A 35 34.91 7.59 3.07
CA ILE A 35 35.83 6.50 2.75
C ILE A 35 36.10 5.70 4.03
N LEU A 36 35.82 4.40 3.97
CA LEU A 36 36.02 3.48 5.08
C LEU A 36 37.13 2.49 4.75
N ARG A 37 37.91 2.10 5.76
CA ARG A 37 38.99 1.12 5.65
C ARG A 37 38.51 -0.23 6.16
N ALA A 38 38.90 -1.31 5.50
CA ALA A 38 38.48 -2.66 5.85
C ALA A 38 39.46 -3.73 5.36
N HIS A 39 39.12 -4.99 5.62
CA HIS A 39 39.91 -6.16 5.29
C HIS A 39 39.17 -7.03 4.25
N MET A 40 39.80 -7.25 3.10
CA MET A 40 39.22 -7.96 1.96
C MET A 40 38.78 -9.37 2.33
N ASN A 41 39.56 -10.09 3.13
CA ASN A 41 39.26 -11.47 3.54
C ASN A 41 37.92 -11.56 4.30
N ILE A 42 37.64 -10.66 5.24
CA ILE A 42 36.40 -10.63 6.01
C ILE A 42 35.23 -10.33 5.08
N LEU A 43 35.33 -9.26 4.28
CA LEU A 43 34.28 -8.87 3.34
C LEU A 43 33.99 -9.97 2.31
N PHE A 44 35.03 -10.60 1.77
CA PHE A 44 34.96 -11.66 0.78
C PHE A 44 34.21 -12.89 1.30
N HIS A 45 34.37 -13.23 2.58
CA HIS A 45 33.69 -14.37 3.17
C HIS A 45 32.28 -14.04 3.65
N ARG A 46 32.01 -12.81 4.09
CA ARG A 46 30.72 -12.41 4.66
C ARG A 46 29.69 -11.96 3.63
N SER A 47 30.09 -11.36 2.52
CA SER A 47 29.17 -10.86 1.49
C SER A 47 29.43 -11.52 0.12
N PRO A 48 28.45 -12.27 -0.43
CA PRO A 48 28.51 -12.78 -1.79
C PRO A 48 28.65 -11.67 -2.84
N TYR A 49 28.02 -10.50 -2.62
CA TYR A 49 28.19 -9.32 -3.47
C TYR A 49 29.66 -8.90 -3.51
N LEU A 50 30.24 -8.61 -2.34
CA LEU A 50 31.62 -8.13 -2.24
C LEU A 50 32.61 -9.19 -2.72
N ARG A 51 32.34 -10.49 -2.47
CA ARG A 51 33.14 -11.59 -3.03
C ARG A 51 33.27 -11.49 -4.54
N ARG A 52 32.16 -11.31 -5.26
CA ARG A 52 32.14 -11.17 -6.73
C ARG A 52 32.85 -9.90 -7.18
N THR A 53 32.60 -8.78 -6.51
CA THR A 53 33.25 -7.50 -6.81
C THR A 53 34.77 -7.57 -6.64
N LEU A 54 35.25 -8.13 -5.53
CA LEU A 54 36.67 -8.29 -5.22
C LEU A 54 37.37 -9.28 -6.15
N ALA A 55 36.70 -10.38 -6.51
CA ALA A 55 37.26 -11.38 -7.42
C ALA A 55 37.51 -10.80 -8.83
N SER A 56 36.63 -9.91 -9.30
CA SER A 56 36.79 -9.21 -10.57
C SER A 56 37.97 -8.23 -10.54
N ASN A 57 38.20 -7.55 -9.42
CA ASN A 57 39.29 -6.57 -9.27
C ASN A 57 40.69 -7.21 -9.23
N LYS A 58 40.82 -8.47 -8.79
CA LYS A 58 42.12 -9.20 -8.77
C LYS A 58 42.77 -9.34 -10.17
N LYS A 59 42.04 -9.11 -11.26
CA LYS A 59 42.56 -9.17 -12.63
C LYS A 59 43.36 -7.94 -13.04
N ASN A 60 43.24 -6.82 -12.32
CA ASN A 60 44.00 -5.59 -12.58
C ASN A 60 45.19 -5.52 -11.61
N LYS A 61 46.30 -6.14 -12.00
CA LYS A 61 47.56 -6.17 -11.24
C LYS A 61 48.30 -4.84 -11.37
N ASP A 62 48.16 -3.99 -10.38
CA ASP A 62 49.18 -3.02 -9.98
C ASP A 62 49.06 -2.83 -8.47
N ASN A 63 50.13 -2.39 -7.79
CA ASN A 63 50.23 -2.20 -6.33
C ASN A 63 49.27 -1.13 -5.75
N VAL A 64 48.13 -0.89 -6.39
CA VAL A 64 47.08 0.02 -5.99
C VAL A 64 46.18 -0.70 -4.98
N LEU A 65 46.02 -0.07 -3.80
CA LEU A 65 45.08 -0.51 -2.78
C LEU A 65 43.69 -0.77 -3.38
N ALA A 66 43.06 -1.89 -3.04
CA ALA A 66 41.74 -2.20 -3.57
C ALA A 66 40.73 -1.11 -3.19
N HIS A 67 39.83 -0.79 -4.12
CA HIS A 67 38.82 0.26 -3.94
C HIS A 67 37.45 -0.21 -4.45
N ILE A 68 36.39 0.00 -3.67
CA ILE A 68 35.00 -0.27 -4.04
C ILE A 68 34.15 0.95 -3.76
N LYS A 69 33.15 1.21 -4.62
CA LYS A 69 32.17 2.27 -4.45
C LYS A 69 30.76 1.71 -4.22
N LEU A 70 30.11 2.13 -3.14
CA LEU A 70 28.75 1.76 -2.73
C LEU A 70 27.90 3.02 -2.61
N SER A 71 27.34 3.46 -3.74
CA SER A 71 26.66 4.77 -3.83
C SER A 71 25.19 4.77 -3.39
N LYS A 72 24.57 3.59 -3.27
CA LYS A 72 23.17 3.44 -2.85
C LYS A 72 22.99 3.35 -1.34
N ILE A 73 24.06 3.05 -0.60
CA ILE A 73 24.06 2.87 0.85
C ILE A 73 24.65 4.12 1.48
N SER A 74 24.00 4.69 2.51
CA SER A 74 24.57 5.81 3.26
C SER A 74 25.73 5.34 4.15
N PRO A 75 26.72 6.21 4.44
CA PRO A 75 27.85 5.85 5.30
C PRO A 75 27.47 5.29 6.67
N GLU A 76 26.46 5.87 7.31
CA GLU A 76 25.99 5.49 8.66
C GLU A 76 25.44 4.05 8.66
N ILE A 77 24.55 3.75 7.72
CA ILE A 77 24.00 2.40 7.51
C ILE A 77 25.09 1.39 7.18
N PHE A 78 26.04 1.74 6.30
CA PHE A 78 27.11 0.81 5.97
C PHE A 78 28.05 0.54 7.16
N GLN A 79 28.28 1.51 8.05
CA GLN A 79 29.04 1.26 9.28
C GLN A 79 28.37 0.22 10.18
N ILE A 80 27.03 0.23 10.26
CA ILE A 80 26.27 -0.80 10.99
C ILE A 80 26.46 -2.16 10.32
N ILE A 81 26.31 -2.23 8.99
CA ILE A 81 26.52 -3.47 8.22
C ILE A 81 27.96 -3.97 8.36
N LEU A 82 28.94 -3.07 8.36
CA LEU A 82 30.36 -3.42 8.49
C LEU A 82 30.65 -4.02 9.87
N LYS A 83 30.12 -3.42 10.95
CA LYS A 83 30.21 -4.00 12.30
C LYS A 83 29.55 -5.38 12.37
N TYR A 84 28.39 -5.56 11.73
CA TYR A 84 27.75 -6.87 11.59
C TYR A 84 28.62 -7.88 10.83
N MET A 85 29.28 -7.48 9.74
CA MET A 85 30.16 -8.38 8.98
C MET A 85 31.35 -8.86 9.82
N TYR A 86 31.95 -7.99 10.64
CA TYR A 86 33.10 -8.36 11.47
C TYR A 86 32.73 -9.11 12.74
N GLY A 87 31.72 -8.64 13.47
CA GLY A 87 31.38 -9.15 14.78
C GLY A 87 30.15 -10.06 14.83
N GLY A 88 29.33 -10.09 13.78
CA GLY A 88 27.99 -10.70 13.85
C GLY A 88 27.05 -9.96 14.82
N ILE A 89 27.35 -8.71 15.16
CA ILE A 89 26.57 -7.89 16.10
C ILE A 89 25.74 -6.89 15.30
N LEU A 90 24.42 -6.89 15.57
CA LEU A 90 23.49 -5.91 15.06
C LEU A 90 22.87 -5.15 16.25
N SER A 91 23.01 -3.83 16.26
CA SER A 91 22.38 -2.98 17.27
C SER A 91 21.21 -2.23 16.64
N LEU A 92 19.99 -2.64 16.97
CA LEU A 92 18.75 -1.95 16.55
C LEU A 92 18.24 -0.96 17.62
N ASN A 93 18.84 -0.96 18.81
CA ASN A 93 18.40 -0.09 19.91
C ASN A 93 18.61 1.38 19.55
N GLY A 94 17.55 2.17 19.65
CA GLY A 94 17.56 3.61 19.34
C GLY A 94 17.45 3.96 17.85
N GLN A 95 17.36 2.97 16.96
CA GLN A 95 17.12 3.17 15.54
C GLN A 95 15.61 3.30 15.28
N ASP A 96 15.22 4.27 14.44
CA ASP A 96 13.83 4.38 13.99
C ASP A 96 13.50 3.27 12.96
N THR A 97 12.21 2.99 12.74
CA THR A 97 11.80 1.90 11.85
C THR A 97 12.26 2.13 10.40
N LEU A 98 12.35 3.37 9.95
CA LEU A 98 12.83 3.71 8.61
C LEU A 98 14.32 3.42 8.47
N GLU A 99 15.11 3.64 9.52
CA GLU A 99 16.52 3.30 9.60
C GLU A 99 16.71 1.77 9.56
N ILE A 100 15.88 1.01 10.28
CA ILE A 100 15.87 -0.45 10.23
C ILE A 100 15.56 -0.96 8.80
N LEU A 101 14.58 -0.36 8.13
CA LEU A 101 14.28 -0.65 6.72
C LEU A 101 15.48 -0.36 5.81
N LYS A 102 16.20 0.76 6.01
CA LYS A 102 17.42 1.06 5.25
C LYS A 102 18.54 0.05 5.50
N ILE A 103 18.69 -0.43 6.74
CA ILE A 103 19.64 -1.51 7.07
C ILE A 103 19.26 -2.79 6.31
N LEU A 104 17.97 -3.15 6.29
CA LEU A 104 17.47 -4.30 5.53
C LEU A 104 17.79 -4.19 4.03
N LEU A 105 17.52 -3.03 3.42
CA LEU A 105 17.79 -2.80 2.00
C LEU A 105 19.30 -2.86 1.69
N ALA A 106 20.14 -2.34 2.58
CA ALA A 106 21.60 -2.46 2.44
C ALA A 106 22.07 -3.92 2.59
N ALA A 107 21.46 -4.69 3.49
CA ALA A 107 21.75 -6.11 3.67
C ALA A 107 21.37 -6.92 2.43
N ASP A 108 20.21 -6.63 1.82
CA ASP A 108 19.76 -7.23 0.56
C ASP A 108 20.70 -6.89 -0.61
N GLU A 109 21.08 -5.62 -0.78
CA GLU A 109 22.04 -5.18 -1.81
C GLU A 109 23.39 -5.91 -1.70
N LEU A 110 23.82 -6.19 -0.47
CA LEU A 110 25.07 -6.88 -0.18
C LEU A 110 24.94 -8.42 -0.12
N PHE A 111 23.74 -8.95 -0.40
CA PHE A 111 23.38 -10.37 -0.33
C PHE A 111 23.69 -11.03 1.02
N LEU A 112 23.38 -10.34 2.11
CA LEU A 112 23.56 -10.82 3.49
C LEU A 112 22.30 -11.55 3.99
N GLN A 113 22.00 -12.73 3.43
CA GLN A 113 20.71 -13.42 3.63
C GLN A 113 20.31 -13.62 5.10
N GLU A 114 21.25 -14.04 5.96
CA GLU A 114 21.02 -14.21 7.40
C GLU A 114 20.47 -12.93 8.07
N LEU A 115 20.99 -11.77 7.68
CA LEU A 115 20.56 -10.48 8.21
C LEU A 115 19.24 -10.03 7.59
N VAL A 116 19.03 -10.33 6.30
CA VAL A 116 17.78 -10.06 5.59
C VAL A 116 16.61 -10.82 6.23
N ASP A 117 16.77 -12.12 6.47
CA ASP A 117 15.75 -12.96 7.10
C ASP A 117 15.41 -12.47 8.51
N TYR A 118 16.43 -12.16 9.31
CA TYR A 118 16.21 -11.62 10.66
C TYR A 118 15.45 -10.30 10.65
N LEU A 119 15.84 -9.34 9.79
CA LEU A 119 15.28 -7.99 9.78
C LEU A 119 13.85 -7.97 9.22
N GLN A 120 13.56 -8.77 8.21
CA GLN A 120 12.20 -8.90 7.68
C GLN A 120 11.25 -9.42 8.75
N LYS A 121 11.60 -10.55 9.38
CA LYS A 121 10.84 -11.12 10.50
C LYS A 121 10.64 -10.11 11.63
N TYR A 122 11.71 -9.40 12.03
CA TYR A 122 11.63 -8.38 13.07
C TYR A 122 10.64 -7.26 12.71
N LEU A 123 10.67 -6.74 11.48
CA LEU A 123 9.75 -5.71 11.02
C LEU A 123 8.31 -6.19 11.04
N VAL A 124 8.03 -7.37 10.49
CA VAL A 124 6.67 -7.94 10.43
C VAL A 124 6.11 -8.22 11.83
N GLU A 125 6.92 -8.75 12.75
CA GLU A 125 6.48 -9.13 14.11
C GLU A 125 6.39 -7.94 15.08
N ASN A 126 7.23 -6.91 14.92
CA ASN A 126 7.38 -5.85 15.93
C ASN A 126 7.02 -4.45 15.44
N LYS A 127 6.85 -4.27 14.13
CA LYS A 127 6.65 -2.95 13.48
C LYS A 127 5.47 -2.93 12.51
N THR A 128 4.52 -3.86 12.67
CA THR A 128 3.33 -4.02 11.81
C THR A 128 2.57 -2.70 11.61
N GLU A 129 2.19 -2.01 12.70
CA GLU A 129 1.44 -0.75 12.62
C GLU A 129 2.18 0.31 11.78
N TRP A 130 3.50 0.43 11.96
CA TRP A 130 4.32 1.35 11.17
C TRP A 130 4.36 0.92 9.70
N MET A 131 4.47 -0.37 9.41
CA MET A 131 4.45 -0.91 8.05
C MET A 131 3.11 -0.66 7.35
N GLU A 132 1.99 -0.77 8.07
CA GLU A 132 0.66 -0.45 7.55
C GLU A 132 0.52 1.04 7.22
N GLN A 133 0.98 1.93 8.12
CA GLN A 133 1.00 3.38 7.89
C GLN A 133 1.89 3.77 6.69
N HIS A 134 2.99 3.03 6.48
CA HIS A 134 3.97 3.27 5.41
C HIS A 134 3.85 2.25 4.27
N PHE A 135 2.65 1.68 4.06
CA PHE A 135 2.45 0.55 3.16
C PHE A 135 2.96 0.80 1.74
N GLU A 136 2.74 1.99 1.17
CA GLU A 136 3.20 2.31 -0.20
C GLU A 136 4.72 2.17 -0.32
N LEU A 137 5.47 2.67 0.67
CA LEU A 137 6.92 2.56 0.73
C LEU A 137 7.35 1.10 0.87
N ILE A 138 6.73 0.36 1.81
CA ILE A 138 7.03 -1.05 2.07
C ILE A 138 6.76 -1.89 0.81
N HIS A 139 5.57 -1.78 0.23
CA HIS A 139 5.19 -2.49 -0.99
C HIS A 139 6.15 -2.17 -2.14
N ARG A 140 6.40 -0.89 -2.44
CA ARG A 140 7.29 -0.53 -3.54
C ARG A 140 8.69 -1.09 -3.35
N THR A 141 9.24 -1.00 -2.13
CA THR A 141 10.60 -1.48 -1.85
C THR A 141 10.69 -3.00 -1.84
N SER A 142 9.71 -3.70 -1.27
CA SER A 142 9.71 -5.16 -1.19
C SER A 142 9.59 -5.81 -2.56
N PHE A 143 8.76 -5.28 -3.45
CA PHE A 143 8.53 -5.83 -4.80
C PHE A 143 9.64 -5.46 -5.81
N GLN A 144 10.60 -4.61 -5.42
CA GLN A 144 11.82 -4.37 -6.20
C GLN A 144 12.93 -5.40 -5.94
N SER A 145 12.78 -6.24 -4.90
CA SER A 145 13.74 -7.27 -4.53
C SER A 145 13.10 -8.66 -4.61
N ASN A 146 13.88 -9.67 -5.00
CA ASN A 146 13.42 -11.07 -4.98
C ASN A 146 13.71 -11.76 -3.63
N SER A 147 14.43 -11.11 -2.72
CA SER A 147 14.82 -11.70 -1.43
C SER A 147 13.86 -11.33 -0.29
N LEU A 148 13.02 -10.32 -0.49
CA LEU A 148 12.17 -9.74 0.56
C LEU A 148 10.80 -10.44 0.68
N LEU A 149 10.79 -11.78 0.71
CA LEU A 149 9.58 -12.61 0.62
C LEU A 149 8.60 -12.43 1.79
N GLU A 150 9.10 -12.25 3.01
CA GLU A 150 8.26 -12.14 4.21
C GLU A 150 7.49 -10.81 4.22
N ILE A 151 8.17 -9.73 3.79
CA ILE A 151 7.53 -8.42 3.62
C ILE A 151 6.56 -8.44 2.43
N GLN A 152 6.90 -9.12 1.33
CA GLN A 152 5.96 -9.31 0.20
C GLN A 152 4.71 -10.08 0.61
N GLN A 153 4.86 -11.09 1.46
CA GLN A 153 3.72 -11.84 2.01
C GLN A 153 2.85 -10.94 2.88
N PHE A 154 3.46 -10.19 3.82
CA PHE A 154 2.76 -9.16 4.59
C PHE A 154 1.98 -8.21 3.67
N CYS A 155 2.61 -7.73 2.60
CA CYS A 155 1.96 -6.83 1.66
C CYS A 155 0.76 -7.46 0.95
N THR A 156 0.90 -8.72 0.55
CA THR A 156 -0.16 -9.49 -0.13
C THR A 156 -1.34 -9.74 0.81
N ASP A 157 -1.05 -10.13 2.05
CA ASP A 157 -2.06 -10.34 3.09
C ASP A 157 -2.78 -9.03 3.41
N PHE A 158 -2.04 -7.92 3.52
CA PHE A 158 -2.61 -6.61 3.76
C PHE A 158 -3.52 -6.15 2.60
N MET A 159 -3.10 -6.38 1.34
CA MET A 159 -3.94 -6.10 0.18
C MET A 159 -5.19 -6.99 0.12
N SER A 160 -5.11 -8.23 0.61
CA SER A 160 -6.25 -9.15 0.64
C SER A 160 -7.41 -8.65 1.51
N PHE A 161 -7.17 -7.68 2.42
CA PHE A 161 -8.26 -7.01 3.15
C PHE A 161 -9.17 -6.16 2.26
N ILE A 162 -8.79 -5.92 1.00
CA ILE A 162 -9.54 -5.16 0.02
C ILE A 162 -9.70 -6.03 -1.24
N ASP A 163 -10.72 -6.90 -1.24
CA ASP A 163 -11.06 -7.75 -2.40
C ASP A 163 -11.77 -6.92 -3.48
N THR A 164 -11.01 -6.15 -4.26
CA THR A 164 -11.54 -5.32 -5.35
C THR A 164 -10.70 -5.44 -6.63
N ASN A 165 -11.38 -5.50 -7.77
CA ASN A 165 -10.75 -5.41 -9.09
C ASN A 165 -10.92 -4.01 -9.72
N ILE A 166 -11.73 -3.14 -9.11
CA ILE A 166 -12.10 -1.85 -9.68
C ILE A 166 -11.13 -0.76 -9.20
N VAL A 167 -10.88 -0.69 -7.89
CA VAL A 167 -10.13 0.41 -7.26
C VAL A 167 -8.73 0.01 -6.80
N ASN A 168 -7.87 1.00 -6.57
CA ASN A 168 -6.56 0.81 -5.92
C ASN A 168 -6.64 1.19 -4.42
N LEU A 169 -5.56 0.95 -3.68
CA LEU A 169 -5.47 1.27 -2.26
C LEU A 169 -5.62 2.77 -1.96
N GLU A 170 -5.18 3.64 -2.86
CA GLU A 170 -5.29 5.09 -2.67
C GLU A 170 -6.75 5.55 -2.69
N ILE A 171 -7.56 4.99 -3.60
CA ILE A 171 -9.01 5.23 -3.64
C ILE A 171 -9.67 4.67 -2.38
N ALA A 172 -9.40 3.41 -2.00
CA ALA A 172 -9.96 2.82 -0.79
C ALA A 172 -9.60 3.64 0.48
N SER A 173 -8.36 4.12 0.55
CA SER A 173 -7.87 5.02 1.60
C SER A 173 -8.61 6.35 1.59
N THR A 174 -8.77 6.96 0.43
CA THR A 174 -9.51 8.23 0.28
C THR A 174 -10.95 8.11 0.74
N ILE A 175 -11.64 7.02 0.38
CA ILE A 175 -13.00 6.73 0.85
C ILE A 175 -13.03 6.51 2.36
N SER A 176 -12.08 5.74 2.91
CA SER A 176 -11.96 5.49 4.35
C SER A 176 -11.76 6.78 5.15
N LYS A 177 -10.85 7.65 4.70
CA LYS A 177 -10.61 8.96 5.31
C LYS A 177 -11.86 9.84 5.27
N TRP A 178 -12.66 9.73 4.22
CA TRP A 178 -13.92 10.48 4.10
C TRP A 178 -15.00 9.95 5.05
N ILE A 179 -15.09 8.62 5.23
CA ILE A 179 -16.01 7.98 6.18
C ILE A 179 -15.71 8.43 7.62
N ASP A 180 -14.46 8.36 8.06
CA ASP A 180 -14.06 8.81 9.40
C ASP A 180 -13.95 10.34 9.53
N LYS A 181 -14.22 11.09 8.45
CA LYS A 181 -14.15 12.55 8.42
C LYS A 181 -12.77 13.09 8.85
N THR A 182 -11.70 12.32 8.62
CA THR A 182 -10.32 12.71 8.99
C THR A 182 -9.73 13.78 8.07
N ILE A 183 -10.38 14.08 6.94
CA ILE A 183 -9.94 15.05 5.92
C ILE A 183 -10.27 16.52 6.31
N ILE A 184 -10.87 16.79 7.47
CA ILE A 184 -11.50 18.09 7.73
C ILE A 184 -10.54 19.31 7.84
N ASN A 185 -9.22 19.15 7.99
CA ASN A 185 -8.30 20.30 8.10
C ASN A 185 -7.22 20.37 7.00
N ASN A 186 -7.52 21.18 5.98
CA ASN A 186 -6.63 21.98 5.12
C ASN A 186 -5.11 21.71 5.16
N SER A 187 -4.61 20.91 4.22
CA SER A 187 -3.56 21.35 3.28
C SER A 187 -3.61 20.47 2.03
N LYS A 188 -3.57 21.09 0.86
CA LYS A 188 -3.77 20.45 -0.45
C LYS A 188 -2.57 19.61 -0.94
N SER A 189 -1.58 19.29 -0.09
CA SER A 189 -0.39 18.55 -0.57
C SER A 189 0.28 17.57 0.39
N ASP A 190 0.17 17.69 1.71
CA ASP A 190 1.18 17.03 2.58
C ASP A 190 0.67 15.84 3.41
N HIS A 191 -0.64 15.71 3.69
CA HIS A 191 -1.21 14.55 4.42
C HIS A 191 -1.84 13.47 3.52
N LEU A 192 -1.73 13.63 2.20
CA LEU A 192 -2.21 12.64 1.23
C LEU A 192 -1.27 11.45 1.03
N ARG A 193 -0.08 11.44 1.66
CA ARG A 193 0.96 10.42 1.38
C ARG A 193 0.83 9.13 2.19
N GLU A 194 0.17 9.15 3.34
CA GLU A 194 -0.01 7.92 4.13
C GLU A 194 -1.36 7.28 3.81
N LEU A 195 -1.32 6.00 3.47
CA LEU A 195 -2.51 5.18 3.27
C LEU A 195 -3.24 5.05 4.62
N TYR A 196 -4.55 5.24 4.61
CA TYR A 196 -5.40 5.13 5.79
C TYR A 196 -6.49 4.11 5.49
N LEU A 197 -6.28 2.89 5.97
CA LEU A 197 -7.14 1.74 5.69
C LEU A 197 -7.65 1.11 7.00
N PRO A 198 -8.40 1.85 7.84
CA PRO A 198 -8.96 1.32 9.08
C PRO A 198 -10.13 0.35 8.85
N TYR A 199 -10.54 0.15 7.59
CA TYR A 199 -11.68 -0.70 7.22
C TYR A 199 -11.21 -1.88 6.40
N LYS A 200 -11.76 -3.05 6.74
CA LYS A 200 -11.78 -4.20 5.83
C LYS A 200 -12.90 -4.03 4.82
N PHE A 201 -12.58 -4.14 3.53
CA PHE A 201 -13.55 -4.07 2.43
C PHE A 201 -13.90 -5.51 2.01
N GLN A 202 -14.94 -6.07 2.63
CA GLN A 202 -15.40 -7.42 2.33
C GLN A 202 -16.33 -7.40 1.12
N LEU A 203 -15.90 -8.00 0.00
CA LEU A 203 -16.72 -8.12 -1.21
C LEU A 203 -17.99 -8.94 -0.94
N ILE A 204 -19.15 -8.34 -1.20
CA ILE A 204 -20.46 -8.99 -1.12
C ILE A 204 -20.89 -9.43 -2.52
N LEU A 205 -20.83 -8.51 -3.48
CA LEU A 205 -21.31 -8.69 -4.84
C LEU A 205 -20.26 -8.17 -5.82
N ARG A 206 -20.03 -8.91 -6.91
CA ARG A 206 -19.29 -8.46 -8.09
C ARG A 206 -20.12 -8.74 -9.34
N GLY A 207 -20.40 -7.73 -10.15
CA GLY A 207 -21.28 -7.83 -11.32
C GLY A 207 -20.84 -8.91 -12.31
N SER A 208 -19.55 -9.00 -12.60
CA SER A 208 -18.96 -10.04 -13.45
C SER A 208 -19.07 -11.47 -12.87
N ARG A 209 -19.16 -11.61 -11.55
CA ARG A 209 -19.29 -12.90 -10.85
C ARG A 209 -20.75 -13.31 -10.65
N ASP A 210 -21.57 -12.38 -10.21
CA ASP A 210 -22.90 -12.64 -9.67
C ASP A 210 -24.03 -12.23 -10.62
N GLY A 211 -23.77 -11.28 -11.53
CA GLY A 211 -24.73 -10.70 -12.46
C GLY A 211 -25.12 -9.25 -12.13
N CYS A 212 -25.58 -8.53 -13.16
CA CYS A 212 -25.93 -7.10 -13.09
C CYS A 212 -27.46 -6.89 -13.11
N THR A 213 -28.18 -7.52 -12.17
CA THR A 213 -29.65 -7.42 -12.05
C THR A 213 -30.08 -6.91 -10.67
N PRO A 214 -31.22 -6.19 -10.55
CA PRO A 214 -31.77 -5.80 -9.26
C PRO A 214 -32.02 -6.98 -8.33
N LYS A 215 -32.53 -8.09 -8.87
CA LYS A 215 -32.78 -9.32 -8.11
C LYS A 215 -31.50 -9.80 -7.43
N LYS A 216 -30.39 -9.89 -8.15
CA LYS A 216 -29.13 -10.35 -7.57
C LYS A 216 -28.58 -9.38 -6.53
N PHE A 217 -28.70 -8.08 -6.79
CA PHE A 217 -28.32 -7.06 -5.83
C PHE A 217 -29.09 -7.22 -4.51
N HIS A 218 -30.42 -7.31 -4.56
CA HIS A 218 -31.22 -7.48 -3.35
C HIS A 218 -31.00 -8.83 -2.66
N GLU A 219 -30.83 -9.93 -3.41
CA GLU A 219 -30.50 -11.24 -2.84
C GLU A 219 -29.22 -11.23 -2.00
N LEU A 220 -28.20 -10.46 -2.42
CA LEU A 220 -26.90 -10.44 -1.77
C LEU A 220 -26.70 -9.28 -0.79
N CYS A 221 -27.34 -8.12 -1.04
CA CYS A 221 -27.06 -6.89 -0.32
C CYS A 221 -28.12 -6.52 0.72
N ASP A 222 -29.38 -6.98 0.58
CA ASP A 222 -30.42 -6.67 1.57
C ASP A 222 -30.02 -7.16 2.97
N ASN A 223 -30.42 -6.42 4.00
CA ASN A 223 -30.04 -6.61 5.41
C ASN A 223 -28.56 -6.31 5.73
N ILE A 224 -27.78 -5.84 4.76
CA ILE A 224 -26.40 -5.37 4.98
C ILE A 224 -26.38 -3.84 5.08
N SER A 225 -25.67 -3.33 6.08
CA SER A 225 -25.37 -1.90 6.25
C SER A 225 -23.89 -1.63 6.09
N HIS A 226 -23.52 -0.34 6.08
CA HIS A 226 -22.13 0.11 5.93
C HIS A 226 -21.51 -0.52 4.68
N THR A 227 -22.10 -0.19 3.53
CA THR A 227 -21.63 -0.68 2.24
C THR A 227 -20.99 0.44 1.43
N VAL A 228 -19.91 0.13 0.73
CA VAL A 228 -19.36 0.96 -0.34
C VAL A 228 -19.65 0.25 -1.65
N THR A 229 -20.11 0.98 -2.67
CA THR A 229 -20.24 0.46 -4.03
C THR A 229 -19.25 1.16 -4.95
N PHE A 230 -18.55 0.37 -5.76
CA PHE A 230 -17.65 0.84 -6.81
C PHE A 230 -18.21 0.42 -8.16
N ILE A 231 -18.26 1.34 -9.12
CA ILE A 231 -18.80 1.14 -10.45
C ILE A 231 -17.73 1.57 -11.45
N LYS A 232 -17.27 0.64 -12.29
CA LYS A 232 -16.38 0.95 -13.40
C LYS A 232 -17.19 1.27 -14.64
N VAL A 233 -16.98 2.46 -15.22
CA VAL A 233 -17.66 2.90 -16.43
C VAL A 233 -16.98 2.26 -17.64
N LYS A 234 -17.77 1.61 -18.50
CA LYS A 234 -17.28 0.87 -19.67
C LYS A 234 -16.49 1.75 -20.62
N GLU A 235 -15.38 1.20 -21.14
CA GLU A 235 -14.47 1.85 -22.09
C GLU A 235 -13.77 3.11 -21.54
N THR A 236 -13.74 3.24 -20.21
CA THR A 236 -13.07 4.35 -19.52
C THR A 236 -12.39 3.87 -18.24
N ASP A 237 -11.48 4.66 -17.70
CA ASP A 237 -10.94 4.48 -16.34
C ASP A 237 -11.69 5.33 -15.30
N GLU A 238 -12.92 5.74 -15.61
CA GLU A 238 -13.78 6.44 -14.67
C GLU A 238 -14.42 5.45 -13.68
N ILE A 239 -14.25 5.76 -12.41
CA ILE A 239 -14.84 5.04 -11.29
C ILE A 239 -15.88 5.94 -10.65
N LEU A 240 -17.07 5.42 -10.47
CA LEU A 240 -18.13 6.04 -9.68
C LEU A 240 -18.38 5.20 -8.46
N GLY A 241 -19.00 5.79 -7.45
CA GLY A 241 -19.41 5.01 -6.32
C GLY A 241 -20.04 5.84 -5.23
N GLU A 242 -20.25 5.17 -4.12
CA GLU A 242 -21.06 5.67 -3.04
C GLU A 242 -20.82 4.91 -1.76
N TYR A 243 -21.13 5.58 -0.65
CA TYR A 243 -21.14 5.01 0.67
C TYR A 243 -22.56 5.08 1.26
N ASN A 244 -23.04 3.93 1.71
CA ASN A 244 -24.32 3.76 2.39
C ASN A 244 -24.10 3.25 3.84
N PRO A 245 -24.39 4.06 4.87
CA PRO A 245 -24.35 3.62 6.26
C PRO A 245 -25.59 2.83 6.70
N LEU A 246 -26.72 2.90 5.96
CA LEU A 246 -27.99 2.26 6.31
C LEU A 246 -28.07 0.82 5.84
N ILE A 247 -28.97 0.06 6.45
CA ILE A 247 -29.34 -1.29 6.00
C ILE A 247 -30.09 -1.20 4.66
N TRP A 248 -29.65 -1.99 3.68
CA TRP A 248 -30.38 -2.23 2.44
C TRP A 248 -31.66 -3.02 2.67
N LYS A 249 -32.71 -2.67 1.94
CA LYS A 249 -34.00 -3.36 1.97
C LYS A 249 -34.71 -3.16 0.63
N SER A 250 -35.49 -4.14 0.21
CA SER A 250 -36.38 -4.05 -0.96
C SER A 250 -37.87 -4.05 -0.57
N TYR A 251 -38.22 -4.72 0.53
CA TYR A 251 -39.62 -4.85 0.96
C TYR A 251 -40.20 -3.50 1.42
N GLY A 252 -41.34 -3.11 0.84
CA GLY A 252 -42.00 -1.84 1.12
C GLY A 252 -41.42 -0.63 0.35
N GLY A 253 -40.28 -0.78 -0.31
CA GLY A 253 -39.63 0.26 -1.12
C GLY A 253 -39.35 1.57 -0.35
N GLY A 254 -39.42 2.68 -1.08
CA GLY A 254 -39.30 4.03 -0.51
C GLY A 254 -37.87 4.56 -0.47
N TRP A 255 -37.67 5.57 0.38
CA TRP A 255 -36.41 6.31 0.49
C TRP A 255 -35.71 6.08 1.83
N GLY A 256 -34.38 5.95 1.79
CA GLY A 256 -33.53 5.92 2.97
C GLY A 256 -33.15 7.33 3.42
N LYS A 257 -33.28 7.61 4.72
CA LYS A 257 -32.88 8.88 5.32
C LYS A 257 -31.54 8.75 6.05
N THR A 258 -30.53 9.50 5.63
CA THR A 258 -29.24 9.58 6.35
C THR A 258 -28.50 10.89 6.05
N GLU A 259 -27.64 11.31 6.97
CA GLU A 259 -26.73 12.45 6.85
C GLU A 259 -25.31 12.03 6.45
N ASP A 260 -24.97 10.75 6.59
CA ASP A 260 -23.60 10.25 6.44
C ASP A 260 -23.35 9.57 5.09
N SER A 261 -24.35 9.50 4.20
CA SER A 261 -24.13 9.02 2.84
C SER A 261 -23.42 10.06 1.97
N PHE A 262 -22.55 9.58 1.08
CA PHE A 262 -21.90 10.40 0.06
C PHE A 262 -21.73 9.60 -1.23
N ILE A 263 -21.66 10.31 -2.35
CA ILE A 263 -21.30 9.77 -3.66
C ILE A 263 -19.95 10.32 -4.09
N PHE A 264 -19.25 9.59 -4.95
CA PHE A 264 -17.93 9.97 -5.43
C PHE A 264 -17.66 9.59 -6.87
N SER A 265 -16.68 10.25 -7.47
CA SER A 265 -16.07 9.85 -8.74
C SER A 265 -14.56 10.07 -8.74
N PHE A 266 -13.87 9.24 -9.51
CA PHE A 266 -12.45 9.32 -9.82
C PHE A 266 -12.27 9.11 -11.33
N LYS A 267 -11.39 9.89 -11.96
CA LYS A 267 -10.95 9.70 -13.34
C LYS A 267 -9.54 9.10 -13.32
N GLU A 268 -9.26 8.22 -14.27
CA GLU A 268 -7.92 7.62 -14.45
C GLU A 268 -7.36 6.94 -13.19
N LYS A 269 -8.25 6.50 -12.29
CA LYS A 269 -7.91 6.00 -10.95
C LYS A 269 -7.00 6.93 -10.12
N ASP A 270 -7.01 8.24 -10.39
CA ASP A 270 -6.19 9.25 -9.70
C ASP A 270 -7.00 9.96 -8.61
N ILE A 271 -6.49 9.95 -7.37
CA ILE A 271 -7.08 10.65 -6.23
C ILE A 271 -7.15 12.17 -6.42
N LYS A 272 -6.30 12.78 -7.26
CA LYS A 272 -6.34 14.22 -7.55
C LYS A 272 -7.58 14.63 -8.34
N SER A 273 -8.16 13.69 -9.07
CA SER A 273 -9.40 13.89 -9.83
C SER A 273 -10.66 13.72 -8.96
N ALA A 274 -10.49 13.33 -7.70
CA ALA A 274 -11.59 12.93 -6.84
C ALA A 274 -12.65 14.03 -6.67
N ILE A 275 -13.90 13.68 -6.97
CA ILE A 275 -15.06 14.49 -6.60
C ILE A 275 -15.83 13.71 -5.56
N ILE A 276 -15.86 14.20 -4.32
CA ILE A 276 -16.70 13.63 -3.26
C ILE A 276 -17.81 14.63 -2.91
N SER A 277 -19.03 14.10 -2.87
CA SER A 277 -20.28 14.85 -2.77
C SER A 277 -21.13 14.27 -1.65
N ASN A 278 -21.26 15.01 -0.55
CA ASN A 278 -22.10 14.61 0.57
C ASN A 278 -23.59 14.82 0.24
N ILE A 279 -24.45 14.08 0.93
CA ILE A 279 -25.90 14.27 0.82
C ILE A 279 -26.30 15.69 1.24
N LYS A 280 -27.20 16.31 0.47
CA LYS A 280 -27.80 17.62 0.78
C LYS A 280 -29.23 17.45 1.31
N ASP A 281 -30.06 16.69 0.60
CA ASP A 281 -31.42 16.37 1.06
C ASP A 281 -31.46 14.95 1.62
N THR A 282 -31.32 14.87 2.94
CA THR A 282 -31.11 13.63 3.67
C THR A 282 -32.27 12.66 3.53
N LYS A 283 -33.49 13.11 3.20
CA LYS A 283 -34.68 12.26 3.04
C LYS A 283 -34.62 11.36 1.82
N TYR A 284 -33.79 11.71 0.84
CA TYR A 284 -33.70 11.03 -0.46
C TYR A 284 -32.31 10.45 -0.68
N ALA A 285 -31.59 10.01 0.36
CA ALA A 285 -30.24 9.48 0.20
C ALA A 285 -30.20 8.20 -0.65
N LEU A 286 -31.16 7.29 -0.43
CA LEU A 286 -31.18 5.97 -1.06
C LEU A 286 -32.57 5.62 -1.57
N ASN A 287 -32.68 4.80 -2.62
CA ASN A 287 -33.94 4.25 -3.08
C ASN A 287 -33.96 2.72 -3.00
N TYR A 288 -34.98 2.19 -2.34
CA TYR A 288 -35.15 0.78 -2.02
C TYR A 288 -36.08 0.03 -2.98
N GLY A 289 -36.40 0.59 -4.15
CA GLY A 289 -37.33 -0.05 -5.07
C GLY A 289 -36.78 -1.38 -5.60
N ALA A 290 -37.61 -2.42 -5.69
CA ALA A 290 -37.17 -3.78 -6.08
C ALA A 290 -36.55 -3.88 -7.49
N THR A 291 -36.81 -2.90 -8.38
CA THR A 291 -36.20 -2.81 -9.72
C THR A 291 -34.95 -1.92 -9.76
N ARG A 292 -34.43 -1.53 -8.59
CA ARG A 292 -33.24 -0.69 -8.42
C ARG A 292 -32.07 -1.56 -8.01
N GLY A 293 -30.88 -1.17 -8.43
CA GLY A 293 -29.64 -1.69 -7.87
C GLY A 293 -29.14 -0.74 -6.79
N PRO A 294 -27.85 -0.41 -6.79
CA PRO A 294 -27.32 0.71 -6.02
C PRO A 294 -27.90 2.03 -6.56
N TYR A 295 -28.94 2.56 -5.91
CA TYR A 295 -29.65 3.76 -6.35
C TYR A 295 -29.63 4.84 -5.28
N PHE A 296 -28.84 5.89 -5.52
CA PHE A 296 -28.48 6.89 -4.54
C PHE A 296 -28.97 8.26 -4.98
N GLY A 297 -29.91 8.79 -4.20
CA GLY A 297 -30.66 9.96 -4.61
C GLY A 297 -31.31 9.77 -5.97
N VAL A 298 -31.24 10.79 -6.81
CA VAL A 298 -31.47 10.65 -8.26
C VAL A 298 -30.17 11.06 -8.96
N ASP A 299 -29.05 10.87 -8.26
CA ASP A 299 -27.73 11.40 -8.58
C ASP A 299 -26.83 10.28 -9.10
N ILE A 300 -27.00 9.05 -8.59
CA ILE A 300 -26.57 7.80 -9.25
C ILE A 300 -27.83 6.94 -9.46
N ILE A 301 -28.21 6.77 -10.73
CA ILE A 301 -29.38 5.99 -11.12
C ILE A 301 -28.90 4.68 -11.70
N ILE A 302 -29.21 3.55 -11.05
CA ILE A 302 -29.01 2.20 -11.59
C ILE A 302 -30.30 1.42 -11.41
N ARG A 303 -30.99 1.12 -12.52
CA ARG A 303 -32.26 0.39 -12.50
C ARG A 303 -32.46 -0.45 -13.76
N ALA A 304 -33.35 -1.41 -13.65
CA ALA A 304 -33.84 -2.21 -14.77
C ALA A 304 -35.35 -1.99 -15.01
N THR A 305 -35.86 -2.59 -16.07
CA THR A 305 -37.30 -2.64 -16.38
C THR A 305 -38.05 -3.66 -15.52
N SER A 306 -37.37 -4.70 -15.06
CA SER A 306 -37.87 -5.71 -14.12
C SER A 306 -36.73 -6.20 -13.23
N GLU A 307 -37.05 -6.90 -12.15
CA GLU A 307 -36.05 -7.36 -11.17
C GLU A 307 -35.03 -8.35 -11.77
N SER A 308 -35.46 -9.15 -12.74
CA SER A 308 -34.62 -10.15 -13.42
C SER A 308 -33.89 -9.63 -14.65
N ALA A 309 -34.20 -8.41 -15.12
CA ALA A 309 -33.53 -7.83 -16.28
C ALA A 309 -32.21 -7.18 -15.87
N ASN A 310 -31.24 -7.18 -16.78
CA ASN A 310 -30.03 -6.40 -16.61
C ASN A 310 -30.35 -4.92 -16.46
N TYR A 311 -29.52 -4.20 -15.70
CA TYR A 311 -29.62 -2.75 -15.62
C TYR A 311 -29.58 -2.12 -17.02
N ASN A 312 -30.59 -1.31 -17.33
CA ASN A 312 -30.78 -0.71 -18.65
C ASN A 312 -31.04 0.80 -18.60
N LYS A 313 -31.14 1.38 -17.40
CA LYS A 313 -31.11 2.82 -17.20
C LYS A 313 -30.08 3.15 -16.14
N ILE A 314 -28.93 3.60 -16.63
CA ILE A 314 -27.76 3.95 -15.84
C ILE A 314 -27.33 5.37 -16.22
N CYS A 315 -27.41 6.31 -15.29
CA CYS A 315 -26.89 7.67 -15.50
C CYS A 315 -26.62 8.38 -14.17
N CYS A 316 -25.84 9.47 -14.24
CA CYS A 316 -25.63 10.35 -13.10
C CYS A 316 -26.32 11.69 -13.32
N LYS A 317 -26.85 12.29 -12.26
CA LYS A 317 -27.40 13.65 -12.28
C LYS A 317 -26.96 14.40 -11.04
N LYS A 318 -27.36 15.67 -10.93
CA LYS A 318 -27.23 16.43 -9.69
C LYS A 318 -28.61 16.84 -9.19
N LYS A 319 -29.08 16.24 -8.10
CA LYS A 319 -30.37 16.56 -7.48
C LYS A 319 -30.28 16.68 -5.96
N TYR A 320 -29.96 15.60 -5.26
CA TYR A 320 -30.02 15.53 -3.80
C TYR A 320 -28.65 15.54 -3.12
N TYR A 321 -27.56 15.35 -3.87
CA TYR A 321 -26.20 15.50 -3.37
C TYR A 321 -25.64 16.90 -3.70
N GLN A 322 -24.60 17.32 -2.97
CA GLN A 322 -24.09 18.70 -2.99
C GLN A 322 -23.48 19.09 -4.35
N LYS A 323 -22.63 18.21 -4.90
CA LYS A 323 -21.85 18.39 -6.13
C LYS A 323 -22.27 17.41 -7.21
N LYS A 324 -22.12 17.81 -8.47
CA LYS A 324 -22.17 16.92 -9.64
C LYS A 324 -20.90 16.09 -9.68
N ILE A 325 -21.00 14.77 -9.92
CA ILE A 325 -19.84 13.87 -9.95
C ILE A 325 -19.39 13.48 -11.37
N ARG A 326 -20.18 13.82 -12.40
CA ARG A 326 -19.84 13.59 -13.82
C ARG A 326 -20.05 14.85 -14.64
N ASP A 327 -19.33 15.00 -15.73
CA ASP A 327 -19.45 16.19 -16.58
C ASP A 327 -20.76 16.18 -17.40
N THR A 328 -21.26 15.00 -17.77
CA THR A 328 -22.53 14.80 -18.48
C THR A 328 -23.60 14.12 -17.61
N GLU A 329 -24.87 14.26 -17.98
CA GLU A 329 -26.01 13.48 -17.43
C GLU A 329 -26.47 12.35 -18.38
N ASP A 330 -25.73 12.12 -19.45
CA ASP A 330 -26.01 11.06 -20.42
C ASP A 330 -25.95 9.68 -19.77
N SER A 331 -26.62 8.73 -20.42
CA SER A 331 -26.56 7.34 -19.98
C SER A 331 -25.21 6.73 -20.33
N PHE A 332 -24.73 5.82 -19.48
CA PHE A 332 -23.47 5.10 -19.69
C PHE A 332 -23.66 3.60 -19.43
N LEU A 333 -22.67 2.81 -19.84
CA LEU A 333 -22.64 1.37 -19.59
C LEU A 333 -21.67 1.07 -18.43
N ILE A 334 -22.01 0.07 -17.64
CA ILE A 334 -21.16 -0.45 -16.56
C ILE A 334 -20.26 -1.53 -17.15
N GLU A 335 -18.95 -1.43 -16.95
CA GLU A 335 -18.01 -2.52 -17.24
C GLU A 335 -18.13 -3.60 -16.17
N ASP A 336 -18.04 -3.20 -14.91
CA ASP A 336 -18.29 -4.02 -13.74
C ASP A 336 -18.70 -3.14 -12.55
N TYR A 337 -19.30 -3.72 -11.53
CA TYR A 337 -19.55 -3.06 -10.25
C TYR A 337 -19.34 -4.01 -9.09
N GLU A 338 -18.88 -3.49 -7.96
CA GLU A 338 -18.63 -4.24 -6.75
C GLU A 338 -19.32 -3.56 -5.58
N VAL A 339 -19.91 -4.35 -4.68
CA VAL A 339 -20.48 -3.89 -3.42
C VAL A 339 -19.69 -4.54 -2.29
N HIS A 340 -19.12 -3.72 -1.41
CA HIS A 340 -18.32 -4.15 -0.27
C HIS A 340 -19.01 -3.79 1.04
N LYS A 341 -19.08 -4.73 1.97
CA LYS A 341 -19.33 -4.42 3.38
C LYS A 341 -18.03 -3.85 3.96
N ILE A 342 -18.12 -2.73 4.64
CA ILE A 342 -16.99 -2.20 5.41
C ILE A 342 -17.17 -2.47 6.89
N THR A 343 -16.10 -2.95 7.53
CA THR A 343 -16.03 -3.18 8.97
C THR A 343 -14.73 -2.60 9.49
N LYS A 344 -14.75 -1.92 10.64
CA LYS A 344 -13.50 -1.48 11.29
C LYS A 344 -12.63 -2.71 11.57
N GLY A 345 -11.38 -2.62 11.14
CA GLY A 345 -10.34 -3.63 11.32
C GLY A 345 -9.92 -3.80 12.77
#